data_AF-A0A9E1Y234-F1
#
_entry.id   AF-A0A9E1Y234-F1
#
_cell.length_a   1.000
_cell.length_b   1.000
_cell.length_c   1.000
_cell.angle_alpha   90.00
_cell.angle_beta   90.00
_cell.angle_gamma   90.00
#
_symmetry.space_group_name_H-M   'P 1'
#
loop_
_entity.id
_entity.type
_entity.pdbx_description
1 polymer ?
#
loop_
_entity_poly.entity_id
_entity_poly.type
_entity_poly.pdbx_seq_one_letter_code
_entity_poly.pdbx_strand_id
1 'polypeptide(L)'
;MTVLSRILGNFKTKPKTPEEQLADLAQLPMSSLIEIAVADESVAQRLGAIARLDYGPTLIALAFEGALTGIQQGARRRLAALLDDGLITLEQLSADGVEPLAQLAVVGFCEQDGWLERLLNASFDETLLYQIAIEGVSARARQLAVERIEDENVLNQLLKATKGKDKLVYKVAKAKCDGFRERDQRAAETQVEIAHLCQRVDAHSKRAFDPFFATQSAQLQAKWSLLKHAADAQATARVEQALLVCQQTLDAVLQQQADLAAQEVAVLKAVEAQGLLIKQLRLRLASLFDCPATEAAMRSAQEDLVACREQWEEAGQIKAAKKADKQTFSQLSEGITFQLEQLQQQGSFRDQLGALTDLIATTSSDNAGEPEGAEAFESLRVRLKTTSLLPDAVLPQSV
;
A
#
# COMPACT_ATOMS: atom_id res chain seq x y z
N MET A 1 123.18 1.08 -8.32
CA MET A 1 123.34 -0.37 -8.11
C MET A 1 122.05 -0.85 -7.45
N THR A 2 120.89 -1.07 -8.11
CA THR A 2 120.63 -1.96 -9.27
C THR A 2 121.32 -3.30 -9.06
N VAL A 3 120.66 -4.46 -8.96
CA VAL A 3 119.65 -5.10 -9.83
C VAL A 3 118.98 -6.19 -8.95
N LEU A 4 117.65 -6.41 -8.90
CA LEU A 4 116.87 -7.26 -9.81
C LEU A 4 115.37 -7.14 -9.52
N SER A 5 114.71 -6.29 -10.30
CA SER A 5 113.32 -6.40 -10.68
C SER A 5 113.17 -7.54 -11.70
N ARG A 6 112.25 -8.48 -11.46
CA ARG A 6 111.48 -9.32 -12.41
C ARG A 6 111.03 -10.62 -11.72
N ILE A 7 109.84 -10.60 -11.13
CA ILE A 7 108.74 -11.53 -11.48
C ILE A 7 107.46 -10.71 -11.35
N LEU A 8 107.02 -10.16 -12.48
CA LEU A 8 105.69 -9.59 -12.67
C LEU A 8 104.69 -10.74 -12.72
N GLY A 9 103.70 -10.69 -11.82
CA GLY A 9 102.40 -11.31 -11.97
C GLY A 9 101.33 -10.26 -11.71
N ASN A 10 101.37 -9.17 -12.47
CA ASN A 10 100.31 -8.15 -12.49
C ASN A 10 99.00 -8.79 -12.98
N PHE A 11 98.16 -9.30 -12.08
CA PHE A 11 96.73 -9.25 -12.30
C PHE A 11 96.25 -7.85 -11.89
N LYS A 12 96.49 -6.87 -12.78
CA LYS A 12 95.63 -5.69 -12.80
C LYS A 12 94.25 -6.23 -13.20
N THR A 13 93.39 -6.49 -12.21
CA THR A 13 91.98 -6.68 -12.47
C THR A 13 91.53 -5.48 -13.27
N LYS A 14 91.05 -5.73 -14.50
CA LYS A 14 90.46 -4.73 -15.37
C LYS A 14 89.50 -3.89 -14.52
N PRO A 15 89.50 -2.54 -14.60
CA PRO A 15 88.49 -1.76 -13.88
C PRO A 15 87.14 -2.30 -14.34
N LYS A 16 86.39 -2.86 -13.38
CA LYS A 16 85.14 -3.54 -13.65
C LYS A 16 84.22 -2.60 -14.41
N THR A 17 83.61 -3.08 -15.49
CA THR A 17 82.63 -2.29 -16.23
C THR A 17 81.45 -1.97 -15.30
N PRO A 18 80.71 -0.87 -15.53
CA PRO A 18 79.53 -0.55 -14.71
C PRO A 18 78.50 -1.70 -14.68
N GLU A 19 78.42 -2.50 -15.75
CA GLU A 19 77.58 -3.70 -15.81
C GLU A 19 78.11 -4.84 -14.91
N GLU A 20 79.43 -5.08 -14.91
CA GLU A 20 80.07 -6.05 -14.01
C GLU A 20 79.91 -5.65 -12.54
N GLN A 21 80.00 -4.35 -12.23
CA GLN A 21 79.79 -3.84 -10.87
C GLN A 21 78.35 -4.02 -10.39
N LEU A 22 77.36 -3.89 -11.27
CA LEU A 22 75.95 -4.13 -10.96
C LEU A 22 75.63 -5.64 -10.81
N ALA A 23 76.33 -6.49 -11.56
CA ALA A 23 76.20 -7.94 -11.44
C ALA A 23 76.75 -8.47 -10.11
N ASP A 24 77.87 -7.92 -9.63
CA ASP A 24 78.48 -8.29 -8.35
C ASP A 24 77.56 -8.00 -7.16
N LEU A 25 76.69 -6.98 -7.24
CA LEU A 25 75.72 -6.66 -6.18
C LEU A 25 74.77 -7.83 -5.87
N ALA A 26 74.51 -8.72 -6.83
CA ALA A 26 73.63 -9.87 -6.61
C ALA A 26 74.22 -10.92 -5.65
N GLN A 27 75.52 -10.87 -5.39
CA GLN A 27 76.24 -11.83 -4.55
C GLN A 27 76.58 -11.27 -3.16
N LEU A 28 76.28 -10.00 -2.91
CA LEU A 28 76.60 -9.34 -1.65
C LEU A 28 75.59 -9.70 -0.54
N PRO A 29 76.04 -9.79 0.73
CA PRO A 29 75.13 -9.95 1.85
C PRO A 29 74.29 -8.68 2.05
N MET A 30 73.11 -8.84 2.65
CA MET A 30 72.15 -7.75 2.89
C MET A 30 72.75 -6.56 3.64
N SER A 31 73.68 -6.80 4.58
CA SER A 31 74.39 -5.75 5.30
C SER A 31 75.23 -4.85 4.38
N SER A 32 75.96 -5.43 3.43
CA SER A 32 76.73 -4.68 2.42
C SER A 32 75.83 -3.95 1.42
N LEU A 33 74.67 -4.51 1.08
CA LEU A 33 73.69 -3.82 0.22
C LEU A 33 73.09 -2.58 0.90
N ILE A 34 72.83 -2.64 2.20
CA ILE A 34 72.36 -1.49 2.99
C ILE A 34 73.43 -0.39 3.02
N GLU A 35 74.69 -0.75 3.27
CA GLU A 35 75.80 0.20 3.25
C GLU A 35 75.88 0.94 1.92
N ILE A 36 75.85 0.21 0.80
CA ILE A 36 75.88 0.78 -0.56
C ILE A 36 74.66 1.66 -0.83
N ALA A 37 73.47 1.27 -0.40
CA ALA A 37 72.24 2.04 -0.63
C ALA A 37 72.24 3.42 0.08
N VAL A 38 72.85 3.49 1.27
CA VAL A 38 72.91 4.69 2.12
C VAL A 38 74.15 5.54 1.85
N ALA A 39 75.26 4.93 1.41
CA ALA A 39 76.53 5.60 1.16
C ALA A 39 76.48 6.68 0.07
N ASP A 40 77.48 7.57 0.09
CA ASP A 40 77.72 8.57 -0.95
C ASP A 40 78.46 7.96 -2.16
N GLU A 41 77.87 6.90 -2.71
CA GLU A 41 78.31 6.22 -3.93
C GLU A 41 77.57 6.76 -5.17
N SER A 42 77.94 6.26 -6.36
CA SER A 42 77.25 6.62 -7.59
C SER A 42 75.75 6.26 -7.51
N VAL A 43 74.87 7.14 -8.00
CA VAL A 43 73.41 6.94 -7.98
C VAL A 43 73.01 5.59 -8.61
N ALA A 44 73.72 5.15 -9.65
CA ALA A 44 73.47 3.87 -10.31
C ALA A 44 73.75 2.66 -9.40
N GLN A 45 74.84 2.67 -8.64
CA GLN A 45 75.17 1.60 -7.68
C GLN A 45 74.16 1.58 -6.53
N ARG A 46 73.78 2.75 -6.01
CA ARG A 46 72.76 2.89 -4.97
C ARG A 46 71.41 2.31 -5.42
N LEU A 47 70.96 2.65 -6.63
CA LEU A 47 69.72 2.09 -7.20
C LEU A 47 69.82 0.58 -7.44
N GLY A 48 70.99 0.09 -7.88
CA GLY A 48 71.26 -1.34 -8.03
C GLY A 48 71.18 -2.11 -6.71
N ALA A 49 71.67 -1.53 -5.61
CA ALA A 49 71.56 -2.11 -4.29
C ALA A 49 70.12 -2.05 -3.75
N ILE A 50 69.44 -0.89 -3.89
CA ILE A 50 68.05 -0.70 -3.46
C ILE A 50 67.10 -1.70 -4.12
N ALA A 51 67.27 -1.99 -5.41
CA ALA A 51 66.46 -2.97 -6.13
C ALA A 51 66.52 -4.40 -5.53
N ARG A 52 67.49 -4.68 -4.65
CA ARG A 52 67.74 -5.98 -4.02
C ARG A 52 67.49 -6.00 -2.51
N LEU A 53 67.15 -4.85 -1.90
CA LEU A 53 66.92 -4.80 -0.46
C LEU A 53 65.65 -5.57 -0.07
N ASP A 54 65.70 -6.33 1.01
CA ASP A 54 64.52 -6.84 1.70
C ASP A 54 63.74 -5.70 2.38
N TYR A 55 62.50 -6.01 2.76
CA TYR A 55 61.68 -5.09 3.53
C TYR A 55 62.30 -4.79 4.90
N GLY A 56 62.33 -3.52 5.27
CA GLY A 56 62.85 -3.07 6.56
C GLY A 56 62.97 -1.55 6.67
N PRO A 57 63.39 -1.03 7.84
CA PRO A 57 63.38 0.39 8.16
C PRO A 57 64.26 1.23 7.22
N THR A 58 65.41 0.68 6.79
CA THR A 58 66.29 1.37 5.84
C THR A 58 65.59 1.63 4.51
N LEU A 59 64.83 0.65 3.99
CA LEU A 59 64.13 0.79 2.72
C LEU A 59 62.98 1.80 2.83
N ILE A 60 62.27 1.81 3.96
CA ILE A 60 61.21 2.78 4.27
C ILE A 60 61.80 4.20 4.34
N ALA A 61 62.88 4.41 5.10
CA ALA A 61 63.55 5.71 5.21
C ALA A 61 64.05 6.21 3.84
N LEU A 62 64.63 5.33 3.02
CA LEU A 62 65.05 5.68 1.65
C LEU A 62 63.87 6.08 0.76
N ALA A 63 62.69 5.48 0.95
CA ALA A 63 61.48 5.77 0.17
C ALA A 63 60.78 7.08 0.55
N PHE A 64 60.84 7.48 1.82
CA PHE A 64 60.01 8.59 2.34
C PHE A 64 60.79 9.73 2.99
N GLU A 65 62.00 9.50 3.49
CA GLU A 65 62.82 10.48 4.21
C GLU A 65 64.07 10.93 3.42
N GLY A 66 64.45 10.20 2.36
CA GLY A 66 65.68 10.46 1.61
C GLY A 66 65.70 11.81 0.86
N ALA A 67 66.83 12.49 0.80
CA ALA A 67 66.96 13.80 0.15
C ALA A 67 66.97 13.75 -1.40
N LEU A 68 67.34 12.61 -2.00
CA LEU A 68 67.47 12.47 -3.45
C LEU A 68 66.22 11.83 -4.06
N THR A 69 65.51 12.57 -4.92
CA THR A 69 64.25 12.15 -5.55
C THR A 69 64.39 10.86 -6.36
N GLY A 70 65.51 10.67 -7.06
CA GLY A 70 65.79 9.44 -7.81
C GLY A 70 65.92 8.20 -6.90
N ILE A 71 66.53 8.37 -5.74
CA ILE A 71 66.68 7.31 -4.73
C ILE A 71 65.33 6.98 -4.09
N GLN A 72 64.54 8.00 -3.75
CA GLN A 72 63.17 7.81 -3.25
C GLN A 72 62.30 7.02 -4.23
N GLN A 73 62.33 7.37 -5.52
CA GLN A 73 61.59 6.64 -6.56
C GLN A 73 62.08 5.20 -6.70
N GLY A 74 63.40 4.97 -6.67
CA GLY A 74 63.97 3.63 -6.67
C GLY A 74 63.51 2.77 -5.49
N ALA A 75 63.49 3.34 -4.29
CA ALA A 75 63.04 2.67 -3.07
C ALA A 75 61.52 2.39 -3.10
N ARG A 76 60.69 3.32 -3.58
CA ARG A 76 59.24 3.10 -3.76
C ARG A 76 58.94 2.02 -4.79
N ARG A 77 59.69 1.95 -5.89
CA ARG A 77 59.59 0.84 -6.87
C ARG A 77 59.96 -0.51 -6.25
N ARG A 78 60.97 -0.53 -5.39
CA ARG A 78 61.31 -1.77 -4.66
C ARG A 78 60.18 -2.19 -3.72
N LEU A 79 59.61 -1.26 -2.94
CA LEU A 79 58.45 -1.55 -2.08
C LEU A 79 57.25 -2.04 -2.90
N ALA A 80 57.02 -1.47 -4.09
CA ALA A 80 55.96 -1.91 -5.00
C ALA A 80 56.19 -3.33 -5.51
N ALA A 81 57.42 -3.67 -5.92
CA ALA A 81 57.77 -5.03 -6.32
C ALA A 81 57.56 -6.04 -5.17
N LEU A 82 57.93 -5.68 -3.93
CA LEU A 82 57.69 -6.53 -2.76
C LEU A 82 56.19 -6.74 -2.48
N LEU A 83 55.34 -5.74 -2.74
CA LEU A 83 53.88 -5.89 -2.67
C LEU A 83 53.38 -6.83 -3.77
N ASP A 84 53.80 -6.63 -5.02
CA ASP A 84 53.37 -7.45 -6.15
C ASP A 84 53.80 -8.91 -6.02
N ASP A 85 54.99 -9.17 -5.47
CA ASP A 85 55.51 -10.50 -5.15
C ASP A 85 54.81 -11.14 -3.93
N GLY A 86 53.96 -10.39 -3.22
CA GLY A 86 53.26 -10.86 -2.03
C GLY A 86 54.15 -11.04 -0.80
N LEU A 87 55.33 -10.40 -0.78
CA LEU A 87 56.30 -10.49 0.31
C LEU A 87 55.97 -9.54 1.47
N ILE A 88 55.19 -8.48 1.21
CA ILE A 88 54.68 -7.54 2.21
C ILE A 88 53.21 -7.20 1.92
N THR A 89 52.54 -6.56 2.88
CA THR A 89 51.16 -6.05 2.69
C THR A 89 51.05 -4.56 3.01
N LEU A 90 49.92 -3.93 2.63
CA LEU A 90 49.63 -2.53 2.95
C LEU A 90 49.46 -2.33 4.47
N GLU A 91 48.92 -3.32 5.18
CA GLU A 91 48.78 -3.30 6.64
C GLU A 91 50.15 -3.29 7.32
N GLN A 92 51.13 -4.01 6.76
CA GLN A 92 52.50 -4.01 7.25
C GLN A 92 53.17 -2.63 7.07
N LEU A 93 53.00 -2.01 5.90
CA LEU A 93 53.46 -0.63 5.68
C LEU A 93 52.82 0.35 6.67
N SER A 94 51.53 0.18 6.95
CA SER A 94 50.81 1.01 7.92
C SER A 94 51.35 0.82 9.33
N ALA A 95 51.63 -0.42 9.75
CA ALA A 95 52.19 -0.75 11.05
C ALA A 95 53.59 -0.14 11.27
N ASP A 96 54.37 -0.03 10.19
CA ASP A 96 55.70 0.57 10.19
C ASP A 96 55.68 2.10 9.95
N GLY A 97 54.52 2.74 10.12
CA GLY A 97 54.38 4.20 10.16
C GLY A 97 54.23 4.89 8.80
N VAL A 98 54.03 4.14 7.71
CA VAL A 98 53.78 4.74 6.39
C VAL A 98 52.31 5.12 6.28
N GLU A 99 52.03 6.43 6.31
CA GLU A 99 50.65 6.94 6.20
C GLU A 99 50.00 6.60 4.85
N PRO A 100 48.65 6.49 4.77
CA PRO A 100 47.95 6.11 3.54
C PRO A 100 48.28 6.97 2.30
N LEU A 101 48.50 8.28 2.49
CA LEU A 101 48.88 9.18 1.40
C LEU A 101 50.29 8.83 0.86
N ALA A 102 51.21 8.45 1.74
CA ALA A 102 52.55 7.99 1.38
C ALA A 102 52.50 6.61 0.71
N GLN A 103 51.61 5.71 1.15
CA GLN A 103 51.41 4.40 0.52
C GLN A 103 50.99 4.51 -0.95
N LEU A 104 50.23 5.53 -1.33
CA LEU A 104 49.88 5.76 -2.75
C LEU A 104 51.10 5.98 -3.64
N ALA A 105 52.16 6.60 -3.10
CA ALA A 105 53.39 6.81 -3.85
C ALA A 105 54.16 5.50 -4.10
N VAL A 106 53.85 4.44 -3.34
CA VAL A 106 54.35 3.07 -3.59
C VAL A 106 53.41 2.35 -4.55
N VAL A 107 52.11 2.35 -4.26
CA VAL A 107 51.09 1.66 -5.06
C VAL A 107 51.05 2.15 -6.51
N GLY A 108 51.39 3.42 -6.77
CA GLY A 108 51.53 3.95 -8.13
C GLY A 108 52.63 3.31 -8.98
N PHE A 109 53.52 2.49 -8.39
CA PHE A 109 54.55 1.71 -9.08
C PHE A 109 54.24 0.21 -9.15
N CYS A 110 53.15 -0.27 -8.55
CA CYS A 110 52.77 -1.67 -8.63
C CYS A 110 52.33 -2.04 -10.05
N GLU A 111 52.64 -3.26 -10.48
CA GLU A 111 52.20 -3.82 -11.75
C GLU A 111 50.73 -4.26 -11.69
N GLN A 112 50.24 -4.64 -10.51
CA GLN A 112 48.85 -5.04 -10.32
C GLN A 112 47.95 -3.83 -10.04
N ASP A 113 47.01 -3.58 -10.94
CA ASP A 113 46.01 -2.49 -10.83
C ASP A 113 45.16 -2.54 -9.54
N GLY A 114 45.01 -3.73 -8.93
CA GLY A 114 44.15 -3.94 -7.78
C GLY A 114 44.65 -3.32 -6.47
N TRP A 115 45.93 -2.99 -6.34
CA TRP A 115 46.49 -2.41 -5.11
C TRP A 115 45.95 -1.01 -4.82
N LEU A 116 45.73 -0.20 -5.86
CA LEU A 116 45.17 1.15 -5.74
C LEU A 116 43.74 1.10 -5.22
N GLU A 117 42.94 0.21 -5.80
CA GLU A 117 41.55 0.01 -5.39
C GLU A 117 41.48 -0.56 -3.97
N ARG A 118 42.37 -1.48 -3.61
CA ARG A 118 42.47 -2.05 -2.26
C ARG A 118 42.81 -1.00 -1.21
N LEU A 119 43.81 -0.16 -1.47
CA LEU A 119 44.19 0.93 -0.56
C LEU A 119 43.03 1.92 -0.36
N LEU A 120 42.36 2.30 -1.45
CA LEU A 120 41.20 3.20 -1.38
C LEU A 120 39.96 2.56 -0.73
N ASN A 121 39.80 1.24 -0.84
CA ASN A 121 38.72 0.50 -0.15
C ASN A 121 38.97 0.33 1.35
N ALA A 122 40.23 0.35 1.78
CA ALA A 122 40.59 0.24 3.19
C ALA A 122 40.32 1.53 3.98
N SER A 123 40.09 2.66 3.31
CA SER A 123 39.84 3.96 3.94
C SER A 123 38.49 4.56 3.54
N PHE A 124 37.66 4.87 4.53
CA PHE A 124 36.43 5.65 4.39
C PHE A 124 36.59 7.11 4.85
N ASP A 125 37.81 7.54 5.17
CA ASP A 125 38.08 8.92 5.56
C ASP A 125 38.00 9.84 4.34
N GLU A 126 36.91 10.60 4.24
CA GLU A 126 36.70 11.57 3.17
C GLU A 126 37.75 12.69 3.15
N THR A 127 38.41 12.98 4.28
CA THR A 127 39.52 13.95 4.33
C THR A 127 40.72 13.43 3.56
N LEU A 128 41.05 12.15 3.74
CA LEU A 128 42.10 11.49 2.97
C LEU A 128 41.70 11.40 1.49
N LEU A 129 40.47 10.99 1.18
CA LEU A 129 40.01 10.95 -0.21
C LEU A 129 40.07 12.32 -0.90
N TYR A 130 39.74 13.40 -0.16
CA TYR A 130 39.90 14.77 -0.63
C TYR A 130 41.36 15.10 -0.96
N GLN A 131 42.29 14.79 -0.05
CA GLN A 131 43.72 14.99 -0.29
C GLN A 131 44.20 14.20 -1.51
N ILE A 132 43.80 12.94 -1.64
CA ILE A 132 44.16 12.09 -2.78
C ILE A 132 43.58 12.66 -4.09
N ALA A 133 42.37 13.18 -4.08
CA ALA A 133 41.76 13.79 -5.26
C ALA A 133 42.50 15.05 -5.73
N ILE A 134 43.23 15.74 -4.86
CA ILE A 134 44.02 16.94 -5.20
C ILE A 134 45.48 16.59 -5.51
N GLU A 135 46.09 15.73 -4.69
CA GLU A 135 47.54 15.51 -4.64
C GLU A 135 47.96 14.17 -5.23
N GLY A 136 47.01 13.28 -5.52
CA GLY A 136 47.27 11.93 -6.03
C GLY A 136 48.12 11.95 -7.30
N VAL A 137 49.18 11.14 -7.31
CA VAL A 137 50.21 11.15 -8.35
C VAL A 137 49.66 10.71 -9.71
N SER A 138 48.72 9.75 -9.74
CA SER A 138 48.11 9.26 -10.98
C SER A 138 46.69 9.79 -11.18
N ALA A 139 46.29 10.01 -12.44
CA ALA A 139 44.92 10.41 -12.78
C ALA A 139 43.89 9.38 -12.29
N ARG A 140 44.23 8.08 -12.31
CA ARG A 140 43.39 6.99 -11.79
C ARG A 140 43.17 7.10 -10.28
N ALA A 141 44.21 7.40 -9.50
CA ALA A 141 44.07 7.60 -8.05
C ALA A 141 43.16 8.78 -7.73
N ARG A 142 43.35 9.91 -8.43
CA ARG A 142 42.50 11.10 -8.24
C ARG A 142 41.05 10.86 -8.63
N GLN A 143 40.82 10.14 -9.73
CA GLN A 143 39.48 9.74 -10.18
C GLN A 143 38.78 8.85 -9.15
N LEU A 144 39.42 7.75 -8.74
CA LEU A 144 38.85 6.80 -7.80
C LEU A 144 38.58 7.42 -6.43
N ALA A 145 39.39 8.40 -6.02
CA ALA A 145 39.17 9.13 -4.78
C ALA A 145 37.93 10.02 -4.84
N VAL A 146 37.77 10.85 -5.89
CA VAL A 146 36.59 11.71 -6.03
C VAL A 146 35.30 10.91 -6.27
N GLU A 147 35.39 9.76 -6.94
CA GLU A 147 34.26 8.85 -7.12
C GLU A 147 33.73 8.29 -5.79
N ARG A 148 34.58 8.20 -4.75
CA ARG A 148 34.19 7.69 -3.42
C ARG A 148 33.69 8.74 -2.44
N ILE A 149 33.93 10.02 -2.67
CA ILE A 149 33.45 11.08 -1.76
C ILE A 149 31.94 11.24 -1.90
N GLU A 150 31.18 11.08 -0.82
CA GLU A 150 29.71 11.19 -0.82
C GLU A 150 29.19 12.45 -0.13
N ASP A 151 30.01 13.16 0.66
CA ASP A 151 29.62 14.44 1.26
C ASP A 151 29.61 15.58 0.21
N GLU A 152 28.46 16.25 0.09
CA GLU A 152 28.27 17.35 -0.86
C GLU A 152 29.18 18.56 -0.56
N ASN A 153 29.47 18.85 0.71
CA ASN A 153 30.35 19.94 1.10
C ASN A 153 31.78 19.66 0.65
N VAL A 154 32.26 18.42 0.81
CA VAL A 154 33.59 18.01 0.37
C VAL A 154 33.71 18.09 -1.16
N LEU A 155 32.69 17.64 -1.89
CA LEU A 155 32.63 17.77 -3.35
C LEU A 155 32.62 19.24 -3.81
N ASN A 156 31.87 20.10 -3.11
CA ASN A 156 31.84 21.54 -3.38
C ASN A 156 33.22 22.20 -3.12
N GLN A 157 33.96 21.74 -2.10
CA GLN A 157 35.34 22.18 -1.88
C GLN A 157 36.27 21.71 -3.01
N LEU A 158 36.13 20.46 -3.47
CA LEU A 158 36.92 19.93 -4.61
C LEU A 158 36.67 20.71 -5.90
N LEU A 159 35.42 21.12 -6.17
CA LEU A 159 35.11 21.95 -7.33
C LEU A 159 35.89 23.26 -7.33
N LYS A 160 36.04 23.90 -6.16
CA LYS A 160 36.84 25.13 -6.02
C LYS A 160 38.32 24.85 -6.20
N ALA A 161 38.83 23.77 -5.60
CA ALA A 161 40.25 23.42 -5.63
C ALA A 161 40.75 23.00 -7.02
N THR A 162 39.90 22.33 -7.81
CA THR A 162 40.27 21.68 -9.09
C THR A 162 39.90 22.51 -10.33
N LYS A 163 39.13 23.60 -10.16
CA LYS A 163 38.71 24.47 -11.28
C LYS A 163 39.91 24.98 -12.07
N GLY A 164 39.96 24.62 -13.36
CA GLY A 164 41.04 25.00 -14.26
C GLY A 164 42.39 24.30 -14.01
N LYS A 165 42.49 23.42 -12.99
CA LYS A 165 43.71 22.68 -12.64
C LYS A 165 43.59 21.20 -12.99
N ASP A 166 42.49 20.56 -12.62
CA ASP A 166 42.21 19.15 -12.95
C ASP A 166 40.81 19.01 -13.54
N LYS A 167 40.75 18.87 -14.87
CA LYS A 167 39.49 18.74 -15.60
C LYS A 167 38.74 17.45 -15.29
N LEU A 168 39.46 16.37 -14.95
CA LEU A 168 38.87 15.07 -14.67
C LEU A 168 38.15 15.13 -13.32
N VAL A 169 38.87 15.50 -12.26
CA VAL A 169 38.32 15.57 -10.90
C VAL A 169 37.19 16.60 -10.83
N TYR A 170 37.36 17.76 -11.47
CA TYR A 170 36.31 18.77 -11.55
C TYR A 170 35.02 18.24 -12.20
N LYS A 171 35.14 17.48 -13.30
CA LYS A 171 33.97 16.91 -13.99
C LYS A 171 33.23 15.89 -13.12
N VAL A 172 33.95 15.01 -12.44
CA VAL A 172 33.34 14.00 -11.57
C VAL A 172 32.66 14.66 -10.38
N ALA A 173 33.35 15.56 -9.68
CA ALA A 173 32.75 16.30 -8.56
C ALA A 173 31.52 17.10 -8.99
N LYS A 174 31.55 17.73 -10.18
CA LYS A 174 30.43 18.49 -10.72
C LYS A 174 29.22 17.58 -10.97
N ALA A 175 29.43 16.44 -11.64
CA ALA A 175 28.36 15.50 -11.92
C ALA A 175 27.71 14.97 -10.63
N LYS A 176 28.49 14.69 -9.58
CA LYS A 176 27.93 14.28 -8.28
C LYS A 176 27.12 15.41 -7.63
N CYS A 177 27.65 16.64 -7.56
CA CYS A 177 26.92 17.82 -7.06
C CYS A 177 25.62 18.09 -7.82
N ASP A 178 25.65 18.03 -9.15
CA ASP A 178 24.44 18.21 -9.97
C ASP A 178 23.42 17.09 -9.66
N GLY A 179 23.89 15.86 -9.42
CA GLY A 179 23.04 14.75 -8.98
C GLY A 179 22.42 14.92 -7.57
N PHE A 180 23.08 15.63 -6.63
CA PHE A 180 22.46 16.02 -5.35
C PHE A 180 21.33 17.02 -5.58
N ARG A 181 21.60 18.07 -6.36
CA ARG A 181 20.60 19.11 -6.67
C ARG A 181 19.36 18.53 -7.37
N GLU A 182 19.56 17.62 -8.34
CA GLU A 182 18.44 16.95 -9.00
C GLU A 182 17.61 16.11 -8.03
N ARG A 183 18.25 15.40 -7.08
CA ARG A 183 17.56 14.62 -6.05
C ARG A 183 16.76 15.53 -5.12
N ASP A 184 17.37 16.61 -4.65
CA ASP A 184 16.72 17.58 -3.76
C ASP A 184 15.56 18.29 -4.45
N GLN A 185 15.73 18.65 -5.73
CA GLN A 185 14.67 19.24 -6.54
C GLN A 185 13.49 18.28 -6.69
N ARG A 186 13.73 17.01 -7.06
CA ARG A 186 12.67 16.00 -7.17
C ARG A 186 11.96 15.76 -5.83
N ALA A 187 12.71 15.75 -4.73
CA ALA A 187 12.14 15.62 -3.39
C ALA A 187 11.24 16.82 -3.07
N ALA A 188 11.69 18.05 -3.35
CA ALA A 188 10.90 19.26 -3.16
C ALA A 188 9.63 19.29 -4.02
N GLU A 189 9.73 18.93 -5.30
CA GLU A 189 8.57 18.81 -6.20
C GLU A 189 7.55 17.79 -5.68
N THR A 190 8.02 16.64 -5.18
CA THR A 190 7.19 15.62 -4.55
C THR A 190 6.45 16.17 -3.32
N GLN A 191 7.13 16.96 -2.48
CA GLN A 191 6.48 17.58 -1.31
C GLN A 191 5.40 18.61 -1.71
N VAL A 192 5.64 19.40 -2.77
CA VAL A 192 4.62 20.31 -3.30
C VAL A 192 3.40 19.53 -3.82
N GLU A 193 3.64 18.41 -4.51
CA GLU A 193 2.54 17.55 -4.97
C GLU A 193 1.73 16.94 -3.83
N ILE A 194 2.39 16.51 -2.75
CA ILE A 194 1.74 16.00 -1.54
C ILE A 194 0.89 17.10 -0.90
N ALA A 195 1.42 18.30 -0.74
CA ALA A 195 0.69 19.43 -0.15
C ALA A 195 -0.56 19.78 -0.97
N HIS A 196 -0.44 19.82 -2.30
CA HIS A 196 -1.58 20.06 -3.19
C HIS A 196 -2.61 18.93 -3.14
N LEU A 197 -2.16 17.67 -3.07
CA LEU A 197 -3.06 16.53 -2.90
C LEU A 197 -3.83 16.62 -1.57
N CYS A 198 -3.16 16.96 -0.46
CA CYS A 198 -3.82 17.16 0.84
C CYS A 198 -4.95 18.19 0.74
N GLN A 199 -4.70 19.34 0.10
CA GLN A 199 -5.73 20.36 -0.09
C GLN A 199 -6.91 19.85 -0.92
N ARG A 200 -6.64 19.08 -1.99
CA ARG A 200 -7.68 18.51 -2.85
C ARG A 200 -8.53 17.46 -2.14
N VAL A 201 -7.92 16.55 -1.38
CA VAL A 201 -8.64 15.52 -0.63
C VAL A 201 -9.50 16.17 0.46
N ASP A 202 -8.98 17.16 1.18
CA ASP A 202 -9.75 17.90 2.17
C ASP A 202 -10.96 18.61 1.56
N ALA A 203 -10.77 19.31 0.45
CA ALA A 203 -11.85 20.01 -0.23
C ALA A 203 -12.91 19.03 -0.74
N HIS A 204 -12.49 17.89 -1.29
CA HIS A 204 -13.38 16.84 -1.76
C HIS A 204 -14.17 16.20 -0.62
N SER A 205 -13.54 15.91 0.52
CA SER A 205 -14.19 15.31 1.70
C SER A 205 -15.33 16.15 2.28
N LYS A 206 -15.30 17.47 2.07
CA LYS A 206 -16.33 18.41 2.55
C LYS A 206 -17.41 18.71 1.52
N ARG A 207 -17.25 18.22 0.29
CA ARG A 207 -18.18 18.44 -0.81
C ARG A 207 -19.40 17.53 -0.61
N ALA A 208 -20.59 18.04 -0.98
CA ALA A 208 -21.78 17.21 -1.04
C ALA A 208 -21.64 16.08 -2.08
N PHE A 209 -22.29 14.96 -1.84
CA PHE A 209 -22.30 13.85 -2.79
C PHE A 209 -22.96 14.25 -4.11
N ASP A 210 -22.35 13.83 -5.21
CA ASP A 210 -22.87 13.92 -6.56
C ASP A 210 -22.43 12.69 -7.38
N PRO A 211 -22.91 12.51 -8.62
CA PRO A 211 -22.58 11.32 -9.42
C PRO A 211 -21.09 11.10 -9.70
N PHE A 212 -20.26 12.15 -9.60
CA PHE A 212 -18.81 12.08 -9.82
C PHE A 212 -18.02 11.91 -8.52
N PHE A 213 -18.67 11.96 -7.37
CA PHE A 213 -17.99 11.92 -6.07
C PHE A 213 -17.17 10.64 -5.89
N ALA A 214 -17.77 9.47 -6.20
CA ALA A 214 -17.11 8.17 -6.07
C ALA A 214 -15.87 8.04 -6.97
N THR A 215 -15.99 8.45 -8.24
CA THR A 215 -14.88 8.39 -9.19
C THR A 215 -13.75 9.35 -8.81
N GLN A 216 -14.07 10.56 -8.34
CA GLN A 216 -13.08 11.50 -7.84
C GLN A 216 -12.39 11.01 -6.56
N SER A 217 -13.12 10.41 -5.62
CA SER A 217 -12.55 9.78 -4.41
C SER A 217 -11.54 8.68 -4.78
N ALA A 218 -11.90 7.80 -5.72
CA ALA A 218 -11.01 6.74 -6.18
C ALA A 218 -9.74 7.28 -6.85
N GLN A 219 -9.85 8.32 -7.69
CA GLN A 219 -8.70 8.97 -8.31
C GLN A 219 -7.76 9.60 -7.28
N LEU A 220 -8.31 10.26 -6.27
CA LEU A 220 -7.52 10.86 -5.19
C LEU A 220 -6.81 9.79 -4.36
N GLN A 221 -7.48 8.69 -4.03
CA GLN A 221 -6.89 7.55 -3.32
C GLN A 221 -5.77 6.89 -4.15
N ALA A 222 -5.96 6.72 -5.45
CA ALA A 222 -4.93 6.19 -6.35
C ALA A 222 -3.72 7.14 -6.46
N LYS A 223 -3.92 8.46 -6.48
CA LYS A 223 -2.80 9.41 -6.42
C LYS A 223 -2.08 9.34 -5.08
N TRP A 224 -2.81 9.17 -3.98
CA TRP A 224 -2.22 9.05 -2.64
C TRP A 224 -1.32 7.82 -2.49
N SER A 225 -1.73 6.66 -3.02
CA SER A 225 -0.93 5.43 -2.90
C SER A 225 0.46 5.55 -3.55
N LEU A 226 0.59 6.36 -4.60
CA LEU A 226 1.88 6.64 -5.25
C LEU A 226 2.77 7.55 -4.40
N LEU A 227 2.20 8.51 -3.68
CA LEU A 227 2.94 9.55 -2.96
C LEU A 227 3.17 9.25 -1.47
N LYS A 228 2.41 8.32 -0.88
CA LYS A 228 2.41 8.03 0.57
C LYS A 228 3.81 7.73 1.13
N HIS A 229 4.68 7.06 0.38
CA HIS A 229 6.02 6.68 0.85
C HIS A 229 6.95 7.88 1.09
N ALA A 230 6.69 9.02 0.44
CA ALA A 230 7.46 10.25 0.57
C ALA A 230 6.79 11.27 1.50
N ALA A 231 5.62 10.96 2.04
CA ALA A 231 4.87 11.86 2.90
C ALA A 231 5.28 11.74 4.37
N ASP A 232 5.22 12.85 5.10
CA ASP A 232 5.40 12.84 6.55
C ASP A 232 4.15 12.30 7.27
N ALA A 233 4.27 12.13 8.59
CA ALA A 233 3.18 11.62 9.42
C ALA A 233 1.96 12.55 9.44
N GLN A 234 2.16 13.87 9.34
CA GLN A 234 1.08 14.86 9.40
C GLN A 234 0.24 14.84 8.11
N ALA A 235 0.89 14.87 6.95
CA ALA A 235 0.26 14.74 5.65
C ALA A 235 -0.47 13.40 5.52
N THR A 236 0.16 12.32 6.02
CA THR A 236 -0.45 10.98 6.03
C THR A 236 -1.75 10.95 6.83
N ALA A 237 -1.71 11.41 8.09
CA ALA A 237 -2.90 11.44 8.94
C ALA A 237 -4.02 12.30 8.33
N ARG A 238 -3.66 13.45 7.74
CA ARG A 238 -4.62 14.37 7.11
C ARG A 238 -5.34 13.72 5.92
N VAL A 239 -4.59 13.11 5.00
CA VAL A 239 -5.18 12.47 3.82
C VAL A 239 -6.01 11.25 4.21
N GLU A 240 -5.51 10.41 5.13
CA GLU A 240 -6.25 9.22 5.57
C GLU A 240 -7.56 9.58 6.28
N GLN A 241 -7.56 10.62 7.13
CA GLN A 241 -8.78 11.10 7.76
C GLN A 241 -9.79 11.63 6.74
N ALA A 242 -9.34 12.41 5.74
CA ALA A 242 -10.23 12.95 4.73
C ALA A 242 -10.77 11.86 3.78
N LEU A 243 -9.96 10.85 3.43
CA LEU A 243 -10.41 9.67 2.67
C LEU A 243 -11.43 8.84 3.46
N LEU A 244 -11.27 8.72 4.78
CA LEU A 244 -12.26 8.06 5.64
C LEU A 244 -13.62 8.78 5.60
N VAL A 245 -13.61 10.12 5.65
CA VAL A 245 -14.85 10.93 5.52
C VAL A 245 -15.51 10.71 4.16
N CYS A 246 -14.72 10.65 3.08
CA CYS A 246 -15.23 10.32 1.74
C CYS A 246 -15.90 8.94 1.72
N GLN A 247 -15.28 7.93 2.35
CA GLN A 247 -15.84 6.58 2.43
C GLN A 247 -17.16 6.57 3.20
N GLN A 248 -17.21 7.23 4.36
CA GLN A 248 -18.44 7.35 5.16
C GLN A 248 -19.58 8.02 4.38
N THR A 249 -19.25 9.02 3.56
CA THR A 249 -20.23 9.68 2.69
C THR A 249 -20.79 8.72 1.65
N LEU A 250 -19.95 7.89 1.02
CA LEU A 250 -20.37 6.88 0.06
C LEU A 250 -21.26 5.82 0.70
N ASP A 251 -20.86 5.32 1.87
CA ASP A 251 -21.60 4.29 2.60
C ASP A 251 -22.98 4.82 3.03
N ALA A 252 -23.06 6.07 3.50
CA ALA A 252 -24.31 6.72 3.86
C ALA A 252 -25.28 6.84 2.66
N VAL A 253 -24.76 7.19 1.48
CA VAL A 253 -25.59 7.28 0.25
C VAL A 253 -26.09 5.91 -0.18
N LEU A 254 -25.26 4.88 -0.11
CA LEU A 254 -25.66 3.51 -0.41
C LEU A 254 -26.75 3.02 0.56
N GLN A 255 -26.59 3.30 1.85
CA GLN A 255 -27.59 2.96 2.86
C GLN A 255 -28.91 3.69 2.59
N GLN A 256 -28.88 4.99 2.31
CA GLN A 256 -30.07 5.77 2.00
C GLN A 256 -30.82 5.23 0.76
N GLN A 257 -30.08 4.81 -0.27
CA GLN A 257 -30.68 4.20 -1.46
C GLN A 257 -31.34 2.85 -1.14
N ALA A 258 -30.70 2.03 -0.31
CA ALA A 258 -31.26 0.75 0.14
C ALA A 258 -32.52 0.96 0.98
N ASP A 259 -32.53 1.95 1.88
CA ASP A 259 -33.68 2.27 2.72
C ASP A 259 -34.88 2.76 1.90
N LEU A 260 -34.64 3.63 0.90
CA LEU A 260 -35.68 4.09 -0.03
C LEU A 260 -36.27 2.92 -0.84
N ALA A 261 -35.42 2.06 -1.40
CA ALA A 261 -35.86 0.89 -2.13
C ALA A 261 -36.66 -0.09 -1.24
N ALA A 262 -36.22 -0.30 0.00
CA ALA A 262 -36.94 -1.12 0.97
C ALA A 262 -38.31 -0.51 1.33
N GLN A 263 -38.39 0.81 1.47
CA GLN A 263 -39.64 1.52 1.73
C GLN A 263 -40.62 1.39 0.55
N GLU A 264 -40.15 1.54 -0.69
CA GLU A 264 -40.98 1.35 -1.89
C GLU A 264 -41.56 -0.07 -1.96
N VAL A 265 -40.72 -1.08 -1.71
CA VAL A 265 -41.16 -2.48 -1.66
C VAL A 265 -42.16 -2.72 -0.53
N ALA A 266 -41.93 -2.16 0.65
CA ALA A 266 -42.86 -2.27 1.78
C ALA A 266 -44.22 -1.63 1.47
N VAL A 267 -44.23 -0.47 0.81
CA VAL A 267 -45.46 0.20 0.37
C VAL A 267 -46.24 -0.65 -0.63
N LEU A 268 -45.56 -1.26 -1.62
CA LEU A 268 -46.22 -2.16 -2.58
C LEU A 268 -46.82 -3.39 -1.89
N LYS A 269 -46.05 -4.05 -1.02
CA LYS A 269 -46.53 -5.20 -0.23
C LYS A 269 -47.72 -4.86 0.65
N ALA A 270 -47.74 -3.68 1.28
CA ALA A 270 -48.87 -3.24 2.09
C ALA A 270 -50.15 -3.07 1.26
N VAL A 271 -50.05 -2.51 0.05
CA VAL A 271 -51.19 -2.37 -0.87
C VAL A 271 -51.69 -3.74 -1.34
N GLU A 272 -50.79 -4.65 -1.68
CA GLU A 272 -51.14 -6.03 -2.06
C GLU A 272 -51.83 -6.77 -0.90
N ALA A 273 -51.29 -6.65 0.32
CA ALA A 273 -51.87 -7.24 1.52
C ALA A 273 -53.30 -6.74 1.78
N GLN A 274 -53.54 -5.42 1.66
CA GLN A 274 -54.89 -4.85 1.77
C GLN A 274 -55.86 -5.46 0.75
N GLY A 275 -55.44 -5.60 -0.50
CA GLY A 275 -56.26 -6.23 -1.54
C GLY A 275 -56.55 -7.71 -1.27
N LEU A 276 -55.58 -8.45 -0.73
CA LEU A 276 -55.76 -9.85 -0.33
C LEU A 276 -56.71 -10.00 0.86
N LEU A 277 -56.60 -9.13 1.87
CA LEU A 277 -57.48 -9.13 3.04
C LEU A 277 -58.94 -8.90 2.63
N ILE A 278 -59.22 -7.97 1.70
CA ILE A 278 -60.58 -7.77 1.17
C ILE A 278 -61.09 -9.05 0.47
N LYS A 279 -60.26 -9.73 -0.32
CA LYS A 279 -60.62 -11.00 -0.96
C LYS A 279 -60.90 -12.09 0.08
N GLN A 280 -60.08 -12.18 1.12
CA GLN A 280 -60.27 -13.13 2.23
C GLN A 280 -61.58 -12.85 2.96
N LEU A 281 -61.88 -11.61 3.34
CA LEU A 281 -63.14 -11.25 3.98
C LEU A 281 -64.36 -11.60 3.11
N ARG A 282 -64.29 -11.40 1.78
CA ARG A 282 -65.36 -11.83 0.86
C ARG A 282 -65.58 -13.34 0.91
N LEU A 283 -64.51 -14.14 0.83
CA LEU A 283 -64.61 -15.60 0.92
C LEU A 283 -65.17 -16.05 2.28
N ARG A 284 -64.73 -15.39 3.37
CA ARG A 284 -65.23 -15.68 4.72
C ARG A 284 -66.72 -15.38 4.84
N LEU A 285 -67.16 -14.20 4.40
CA LEU A 285 -68.57 -13.83 4.41
C LEU A 285 -69.42 -14.84 3.62
N ALA A 286 -68.96 -15.28 2.45
CA ALA A 286 -69.64 -16.32 1.69
C ALA A 286 -69.73 -17.66 2.46
N SER A 287 -68.62 -18.10 3.07
CA SER A 287 -68.60 -19.36 3.80
C SER A 287 -69.55 -19.41 5.00
N LEU A 288 -69.92 -18.26 5.59
CA LEU A 288 -70.84 -18.21 6.72
C LEU A 288 -72.28 -18.62 6.38
N PHE A 289 -72.69 -18.52 5.12
CA PHE A 289 -74.01 -18.99 4.68
C PHE A 289 -74.11 -20.52 4.61
N ASP A 290 -72.98 -21.20 4.41
CA ASP A 290 -72.90 -22.66 4.40
C ASP A 290 -72.40 -23.25 5.73
N CYS A 291 -72.11 -22.39 6.72
CA CYS A 291 -71.50 -22.77 7.99
C CYS A 291 -72.55 -23.36 8.96
N PRO A 292 -72.26 -24.50 9.62
CA PRO A 292 -73.14 -25.02 10.67
C PRO A 292 -73.08 -24.13 11.91
N ALA A 293 -74.22 -23.96 12.61
CA ALA A 293 -74.33 -23.18 13.84
C ALA A 293 -73.74 -23.93 15.06
N THR A 294 -72.42 -24.17 15.01
CA THR A 294 -71.66 -24.77 16.11
C THR A 294 -70.74 -23.73 16.72
N GLU A 295 -70.55 -23.79 18.04
CA GLU A 295 -69.68 -22.84 18.75
C GLU A 295 -68.25 -22.83 18.20
N ALA A 296 -67.72 -24.00 17.82
CA ALA A 296 -66.37 -24.12 17.28
C ALA A 296 -66.21 -23.39 15.93
N ALA A 297 -67.18 -23.54 15.02
CA ALA A 297 -67.14 -22.90 13.72
C ALA A 297 -67.30 -21.37 13.84
N MET A 298 -68.19 -20.90 14.71
CA MET A 298 -68.38 -19.48 14.98
C MET A 298 -67.13 -18.84 15.61
N ARG A 299 -66.51 -19.53 16.58
CA ARG A 299 -65.28 -19.05 17.22
C ARG A 299 -64.13 -18.93 16.22
N SER A 300 -63.93 -19.95 15.39
CA SER A 300 -62.91 -19.91 14.34
C SER A 300 -63.12 -18.74 13.37
N ALA A 301 -64.36 -18.50 12.92
CA ALA A 301 -64.65 -17.38 12.02
C ALA A 301 -64.46 -16.01 12.69
N GLN A 302 -64.74 -15.90 13.99
CA GLN A 302 -64.49 -14.69 14.77
C GLN A 302 -62.98 -14.42 14.93
N GLU A 303 -62.19 -15.45 15.25
CA GLU A 303 -60.73 -15.35 15.35
C GLU A 303 -60.10 -14.94 14.01
N ASP A 304 -60.56 -15.53 12.91
CA ASP A 304 -60.12 -15.17 11.55
C ASP A 304 -60.42 -13.70 11.21
N LEU A 305 -61.60 -13.18 11.61
CA LEU A 305 -61.97 -11.78 11.40
C LEU A 305 -61.11 -10.83 12.25
N VAL A 306 -60.81 -11.19 13.50
CA VAL A 306 -59.92 -10.40 14.36
C VAL A 306 -58.52 -10.33 13.74
N ALA A 307 -57.97 -11.47 13.33
CA ALA A 307 -56.66 -11.53 12.66
C ALA A 307 -56.62 -10.70 11.37
N CYS A 308 -57.70 -10.72 10.56
CA CYS A 308 -57.79 -9.89 9.36
C CYS A 308 -57.82 -8.39 9.68
N ARG A 309 -58.45 -7.98 10.79
CA ARG A 309 -58.48 -6.57 11.24
C ARG A 309 -57.11 -6.11 11.71
N GLU A 310 -56.40 -6.92 12.48
CA GLU A 310 -55.03 -6.63 12.92
C GLU A 310 -54.08 -6.46 11.73
N GLN A 311 -54.08 -7.40 10.79
CA GLN A 311 -53.26 -7.34 9.58
C GLN A 311 -53.61 -6.14 8.67
N TRP A 312 -54.89 -5.75 8.62
CA TRP A 312 -55.33 -4.55 7.91
C TRP A 312 -54.78 -3.27 8.54
N GLU A 313 -54.76 -3.20 9.88
CA GLU A 313 -54.19 -2.08 10.61
C GLU A 313 -52.68 -1.99 10.43
N GLU A 314 -51.95 -3.11 10.56
CA GLU A 314 -50.51 -3.18 10.31
C GLU A 314 -50.13 -2.69 8.91
N ALA A 315 -50.83 -3.17 7.87
CA ALA A 315 -50.65 -2.68 6.51
C ALA A 315 -50.99 -1.18 6.38
N GLY A 316 -52.00 -0.72 7.12
CA GLY A 316 -52.42 0.68 7.20
C GLY A 316 -51.38 1.62 7.81
N GLN A 317 -50.56 1.14 8.75
CA GLN A 317 -49.45 1.91 9.33
C GLN A 317 -48.34 2.21 8.30
N ILE A 318 -48.13 1.30 7.33
CA ILE A 318 -47.16 1.47 6.25
C ILE A 318 -47.76 2.33 5.13
N LYS A 319 -48.98 2.02 4.70
CA LYS A 319 -49.67 2.72 3.62
C LYS A 319 -51.16 2.80 3.88
N ALA A 320 -51.70 4.02 4.00
CA ALA A 320 -53.13 4.22 4.11
C ALA A 320 -53.89 3.64 2.90
N ALA A 321 -54.88 2.81 3.17
CA ALA A 321 -55.77 2.23 2.16
C ALA A 321 -56.55 3.31 1.40
N LYS A 322 -56.92 3.03 0.15
CA LYS A 322 -57.80 3.90 -0.64
C LYS A 322 -59.18 3.97 0.02
N LYS A 323 -59.88 5.10 -0.17
CA LYS A 323 -61.22 5.32 0.41
C LYS A 323 -62.20 4.18 0.08
N ALA A 324 -62.21 3.71 -1.17
CA ALA A 324 -63.06 2.60 -1.61
C ALA A 324 -62.72 1.28 -0.92
N ASP A 325 -61.43 0.95 -0.80
CA ASP A 325 -60.96 -0.27 -0.15
C ASP A 325 -61.26 -0.24 1.36
N LYS A 326 -61.04 0.90 2.02
CA LYS A 326 -61.41 1.11 3.43
C LYS A 326 -62.91 0.94 3.68
N GLN A 327 -63.74 1.50 2.81
CA GLN A 327 -65.20 1.34 2.89
C GLN A 327 -65.61 -0.12 2.68
N THR A 328 -65.05 -0.77 1.66
CA THR A 328 -65.33 -2.18 1.35
C THR A 328 -64.93 -3.09 2.52
N PHE A 329 -63.76 -2.86 3.11
CA PHE A 329 -63.27 -3.60 4.27
C PHE A 329 -64.19 -3.43 5.49
N SER A 330 -64.64 -2.20 5.79
CA SER A 330 -65.57 -1.92 6.90
C SER A 330 -66.90 -2.66 6.70
N GLN A 331 -67.49 -2.52 5.51
CA GLN A 331 -68.76 -3.16 5.17
C GLN A 331 -68.69 -4.69 5.25
N LEU A 332 -67.60 -5.30 4.75
CA LEU A 332 -67.38 -6.74 4.87
C LEU A 332 -67.21 -7.16 6.32
N SER A 333 -66.44 -6.40 7.12
CA SER A 333 -66.23 -6.67 8.53
C SER A 333 -67.53 -6.60 9.34
N GLU A 334 -68.36 -5.59 9.07
CA GLU A 334 -69.69 -5.43 9.66
C GLU A 334 -70.63 -6.55 9.21
N GLY A 335 -70.63 -6.90 7.92
CA GLY A 335 -71.45 -7.98 7.37
C GLY A 335 -71.11 -9.36 7.94
N ILE A 336 -69.83 -9.65 8.15
CA ILE A 336 -69.38 -10.90 8.79
C ILE A 336 -69.81 -10.93 10.26
N THR A 337 -69.62 -9.83 10.99
CA THR A 337 -70.06 -9.70 12.40
C THR A 337 -71.56 -9.96 12.51
N PHE A 338 -72.35 -9.33 11.63
CA PHE A 338 -73.78 -9.53 11.55
C PHE A 338 -74.14 -11.00 11.26
N GLN A 339 -73.49 -11.66 10.29
CA GLN A 339 -73.78 -13.07 10.01
C GLN A 339 -73.43 -14.01 11.17
N LEU A 340 -72.36 -13.74 11.91
CA LEU A 340 -72.01 -14.50 13.11
C LEU A 340 -73.05 -14.34 14.23
N GLU A 341 -73.55 -13.13 14.45
CA GLU A 341 -74.65 -12.88 15.38
C GLU A 341 -75.93 -13.62 14.97
N GLN A 342 -76.25 -13.64 13.68
CA GLN A 342 -77.40 -14.37 13.16
C GLN A 342 -77.25 -15.89 13.28
N LEU A 343 -76.04 -16.43 13.06
CA LEU A 343 -75.74 -17.85 13.33
C LEU A 343 -75.93 -18.19 14.80
N GLN A 344 -75.58 -17.28 15.72
CA GLN A 344 -75.74 -17.46 17.16
C GLN A 344 -77.21 -17.47 17.58
N GLN A 345 -78.01 -16.55 17.05
CA GLN A 345 -79.38 -16.31 17.52
C GLN A 345 -80.40 -17.24 16.86
N GLN A 346 -80.21 -17.51 15.58
CA GLN A 346 -81.24 -18.11 14.72
C GLN A 346 -80.78 -19.45 14.11
N GLY A 347 -79.54 -19.88 14.34
CA GLY A 347 -78.99 -21.12 13.79
C GLY A 347 -78.46 -20.98 12.36
N SER A 348 -78.19 -22.12 11.71
CA SER A 348 -77.57 -22.10 10.37
C SER A 348 -78.55 -21.57 9.33
N PHE A 349 -78.03 -20.93 8.29
CA PHE A 349 -78.87 -20.39 7.22
C PHE A 349 -79.64 -21.49 6.48
N ARG A 350 -79.02 -22.67 6.31
CA ARG A 350 -79.68 -23.85 5.73
C ARG A 350 -80.81 -24.37 6.60
N ASP A 351 -80.63 -24.39 7.92
CA ASP A 351 -81.68 -24.83 8.84
C ASP A 351 -82.87 -23.87 8.82
N GLN A 352 -82.62 -22.55 8.74
CA GLN A 352 -83.67 -21.54 8.60
C GLN A 352 -84.43 -21.65 7.28
N LEU A 353 -83.71 -21.84 6.16
CA LEU A 353 -84.33 -22.07 4.86
C LEU A 353 -85.18 -23.36 4.86
N GLY A 354 -84.68 -24.43 5.46
CA GLY A 354 -85.43 -25.68 5.63
C GLY A 354 -86.69 -25.48 6.44
N ALA A 355 -86.57 -24.85 7.63
CA ALA A 355 -87.70 -24.56 8.51
C ALA A 355 -88.78 -23.71 7.83
N LEU A 356 -88.40 -22.69 7.05
CA LEU A 356 -89.34 -21.85 6.31
C LEU A 356 -90.02 -22.63 5.16
N THR A 357 -89.27 -23.50 4.48
CA THR A 357 -89.82 -24.37 3.42
C THR A 357 -90.85 -25.35 4.00
N ASP A 358 -90.54 -25.94 5.17
CA ASP A 358 -91.45 -26.82 5.89
C ASP A 358 -92.68 -26.07 6.41
N LEU A 359 -92.51 -24.82 6.86
CA LEU A 359 -93.62 -23.95 7.29
C LEU A 359 -94.57 -23.65 6.13
N ILE A 360 -94.03 -23.37 4.93
CA ILE A 360 -94.82 -23.13 3.71
C ILE A 360 -95.53 -24.42 3.26
N ALA A 361 -94.90 -25.59 3.38
CA ALA A 361 -95.49 -26.87 3.02
C ALA A 361 -96.63 -27.28 3.97
N THR A 362 -96.53 -26.95 5.25
CA THR A 362 -97.51 -27.30 6.29
C THR A 362 -98.67 -26.31 6.40
N THR A 363 -98.46 -25.02 6.09
CA THR A 363 -99.51 -23.97 6.12
C THR A 363 -100.51 -24.03 4.95
N SER A 364 -100.29 -24.90 3.95
CA SER A 364 -101.29 -25.11 2.87
C SER A 364 -102.58 -25.83 3.31
N SER A 365 -102.68 -26.27 4.57
CA SER A 365 -103.85 -27.02 5.07
C SER A 365 -104.69 -26.34 6.15
N ASP A 366 -104.30 -25.26 6.83
CA ASP A 366 -105.21 -24.55 7.75
C ASP A 366 -104.67 -23.14 8.14
N ASN A 367 -105.52 -22.13 8.00
CA ASN A 367 -105.24 -20.72 8.29
C ASN A 367 -105.18 -20.45 9.81
N ALA A 368 -103.99 -20.45 10.41
CA ALA A 368 -103.76 -19.89 11.76
C ALA A 368 -102.29 -19.52 12.09
N GLY A 369 -101.41 -19.27 11.10
CA GLY A 369 -99.96 -19.08 11.32
C GLY A 369 -99.33 -17.81 10.71
N GLU A 370 -100.10 -16.75 10.46
CA GLU A 370 -99.63 -15.57 9.70
C GLU A 370 -98.46 -14.75 10.33
N PRO A 371 -98.29 -14.60 11.67
CA PRO A 371 -97.21 -13.76 12.19
C PRO A 371 -95.83 -14.44 12.20
N GLU A 372 -95.74 -15.74 12.53
CA GLU A 372 -94.45 -16.43 12.67
C GLU A 372 -93.74 -16.65 11.31
N GLY A 373 -94.50 -16.95 10.25
CA GLY A 373 -93.94 -17.09 8.90
C GLY A 373 -93.41 -15.78 8.31
N ALA A 374 -94.07 -14.66 8.61
CA ALA A 374 -93.63 -13.33 8.18
C ALA A 374 -92.33 -12.90 8.86
N GLU A 375 -92.19 -13.19 10.17
CA GLU A 375 -90.96 -12.92 10.93
C GLU A 375 -89.77 -13.78 10.45
N ALA A 376 -89.99 -15.08 10.19
CA ALA A 376 -88.97 -15.97 9.65
C ALA A 376 -88.50 -15.54 8.24
N PHE A 377 -89.43 -15.08 7.39
CA PHE A 377 -89.13 -14.56 6.06
C PHE A 377 -88.31 -13.26 6.11
N GLU A 378 -88.71 -12.30 6.95
CA GLU A 378 -87.97 -11.05 7.10
C GLU A 378 -86.58 -11.28 7.71
N SER A 379 -86.43 -12.20 8.66
CA SER A 379 -85.13 -12.60 9.22
C SER A 379 -84.18 -13.12 8.12
N LEU A 380 -84.64 -14.06 7.29
CA LEU A 380 -83.90 -14.58 6.12
C LEU A 380 -83.58 -13.49 5.10
N ARG A 381 -84.54 -12.61 4.81
CA ARG A 381 -84.34 -11.48 3.89
C ARG A 381 -83.28 -10.51 4.38
N VAL A 382 -83.22 -10.23 5.68
CA VAL A 382 -82.18 -9.38 6.27
C VAL A 382 -80.81 -10.05 6.17
N ARG A 383 -80.71 -11.37 6.40
CA ARG A 383 -79.47 -12.13 6.18
C ARG A 383 -78.98 -12.06 4.73
N LEU A 384 -79.88 -12.15 3.77
CA LEU A 384 -79.53 -12.05 2.36
C LEU A 384 -79.00 -10.66 1.96
N LYS A 385 -79.26 -9.59 2.72
CA LYS A 385 -78.72 -8.26 2.38
C LYS A 385 -77.19 -8.21 2.36
N THR A 386 -76.49 -9.03 3.15
CA THR A 386 -75.02 -9.02 3.13
C THR A 386 -74.42 -9.66 1.88
N THR A 387 -75.21 -10.39 1.07
CA THR A 387 -74.73 -10.99 -0.19
C THR A 387 -74.43 -9.93 -1.24
N SER A 388 -75.00 -8.72 -1.13
CA SER A 388 -74.69 -7.59 -2.02
C SER A 388 -73.24 -7.09 -1.90
N LEU A 389 -72.50 -7.53 -0.86
CA LEU A 389 -71.08 -7.25 -0.67
C LEU A 389 -70.17 -8.27 -1.38
N LEU A 390 -70.75 -9.36 -1.87
CA LEU A 390 -70.06 -10.43 -2.57
C LEU A 390 -70.18 -10.23 -4.09
N PRO A 391 -69.10 -10.45 -4.85
CA PRO A 391 -69.22 -10.59 -6.30
C PRO A 391 -69.91 -11.90 -6.66
N ASP A 392 -70.62 -11.93 -7.79
CA ASP A 392 -71.40 -13.09 -8.26
C ASP A 392 -70.61 -14.41 -8.26
N ALA A 393 -69.30 -14.34 -8.56
CA ALA A 393 -68.41 -15.51 -8.59
C ALA A 393 -68.15 -16.16 -7.22
N VAL A 394 -68.51 -15.50 -6.11
CA VAL A 394 -68.25 -15.95 -4.74
C VAL A 394 -69.57 -16.11 -3.96
N LEU A 395 -70.72 -16.07 -4.64
CA LEU A 395 -72.01 -16.31 -3.99
C LEU A 395 -72.10 -17.77 -3.48
N PRO A 396 -72.58 -17.99 -2.25
CA PRO A 396 -72.79 -19.33 -1.69
C PRO A 396 -73.84 -20.09 -2.50
N GLN A 397 -73.72 -21.42 -2.58
CA GLN A 397 -74.72 -22.25 -3.28
C GLN A 397 -76.09 -22.29 -2.57
N SER A 398 -76.11 -21.94 -1.29
CA SER A 398 -77.33 -21.89 -0.47
C SER A 398 -78.15 -20.61 -0.68
N VAL A 399 -77.55 -19.58 -1.28
CA VAL A 399 -78.14 -18.27 -1.61
C VAL A 399 -78.59 -18.28 -3.07
#